data_AF-A0A0V1Q1F8-F1
#
_entry.id   AF-A0A0V1Q1F8-F1
#
_cell.length_a   1.000
_cell.length_b   1.000
_cell.length_c   1.000
_cell.angle_alpha   90.00
_cell.angle_beta   90.00
_cell.angle_gamma   90.00
#
_symmetry.space_group_name_H-M   'P 1'
#
loop_
_entity.id
_entity.type
_entity.pdbx_description
1 polymer ?
#
loop_
_entity_poly.entity_id
_entity_poly.type
_entity_poly.pdbx_seq_one_letter_code
_entity_poly.pdbx_strand_id
1 'polypeptide(L)'
;MSSEVGSTPLGTIIYSAVKPIFKIYFIIALGYYLARRNILTVTTCRDISDCIVTAIMPCLIFNNVVTNLKSSDIKSLGIIFFTGTLLFIIGVGLSILNKIVTKSPKRWLGGLLSVGLFPNISDLPIAYLQTLSNGGKIFSEKEGDKGVAYVCIFLAAQVFYQFSLGLYRLIEWDFREELLKEEEEEKNIESCTNISNEDVVQERFDSSGRVSEDAVDDTSIASSFSFNSIHKNNKEKNHRKRHSTSDQDRENVNDQHNEFLKQYELHALQSNPKSTISSGSEASASQVRSRRGSNGQGSISTNHHSLYLQPSRSSAIRRQKSEDIGDVINEYSEYEEWKNQEIRRISSTGSVGSTNLTLPISEVKSEKRTKWAKFKMMLIETLKDFAAPNSVSLIVSIAIAMSPPLKALFVPNNFYMPNAPDSQPPLSFIMDIASYVGAASVPLGLLLLGATISRLQVKKMPKGFWKTAVAVTVSRLIILPIIGVGLTTGFYKGGWYGDDKLIRFVSVLEFGLPSATALVYFTAFYTDPNSDDHLQMDCLAVCLIFQYAILFITLPFLVTFTLKVSLGF
;
A
#
# COMPACT_ATOMS: atom_id res chain seq x y z
N MET A 1 -44.88 16.85 27.18
CA MET A 1 -44.95 15.61 27.97
C MET A 1 -43.64 14.88 27.77
N SER A 2 -42.68 15.15 28.65
CA SER A 2 -41.34 14.58 28.68
C SER A 2 -41.43 13.14 29.19
N SER A 3 -41.48 12.18 28.26
CA SER A 3 -41.32 10.77 28.60
C SER A 3 -39.87 10.53 29.00
N GLU A 4 -39.68 10.18 30.28
CA GLU A 4 -38.47 9.58 30.83
C GLU A 4 -38.03 8.40 29.95
N VAL A 5 -37.06 8.64 29.07
CA VAL A 5 -36.26 7.55 28.50
C VAL A 5 -35.41 7.08 29.67
N GLY A 6 -35.76 5.91 30.24
CA GLY A 6 -35.04 5.33 31.36
C GLY A 6 -33.55 5.34 31.06
N SER A 7 -32.79 6.11 31.85
CA SER A 7 -31.35 6.30 31.63
C SER A 7 -30.70 4.94 31.56
N THR A 8 -30.07 4.60 30.44
CA THR A 8 -29.38 3.33 30.33
C THR A 8 -28.27 3.27 31.38
N PRO A 9 -28.15 2.16 32.13
CA PRO A 9 -27.14 2.03 33.16
C PRO A 9 -25.75 2.23 32.56
N LEU A 10 -24.88 2.94 33.28
CA LEU A 10 -23.51 3.23 32.83
C LEU A 10 -22.76 1.94 32.43
N GLY A 11 -22.96 0.85 33.18
CA GLY A 11 -22.35 -0.45 32.87
C GLY A 11 -22.79 -1.01 31.51
N THR A 12 -24.05 -0.79 31.09
CA THR A 12 -24.54 -1.22 29.78
C THR A 12 -23.92 -0.40 28.65
N ILE A 13 -23.74 0.91 28.86
CA ILE A 13 -23.08 1.80 27.89
C ILE A 13 -21.61 1.40 27.71
N ILE A 14 -20.88 1.23 28.82
CA ILE A 14 -19.46 0.81 28.80
C ILE A 14 -19.32 -0.54 28.11
N TYR A 15 -20.13 -1.54 28.49
CA TYR A 15 -20.08 -2.86 27.87
C TYR A 15 -20.34 -2.78 26.35
N SER A 16 -21.32 -1.99 25.93
CA SER A 16 -21.67 -1.82 24.52
C SER A 16 -20.58 -1.08 23.73
N ALA A 17 -19.83 -0.19 24.36
CA ALA A 17 -18.67 0.47 23.76
C ALA A 17 -17.44 -0.46 23.68
N VAL A 18 -17.23 -1.33 24.68
CA VAL A 18 -16.06 -2.22 24.71
C VAL A 18 -16.23 -3.45 23.82
N LYS A 19 -17.45 -3.99 23.68
CA LYS A 19 -17.71 -5.22 22.91
C LYS A 19 -17.22 -5.15 21.44
N PRO A 20 -17.45 -4.07 20.66
CA PRO A 20 -16.92 -3.94 19.31
C PRO A 20 -15.39 -4.02 19.23
N ILE A 21 -14.68 -3.45 20.21
CA ILE A 21 -13.22 -3.44 20.25
C ILE A 21 -12.66 -4.86 20.28
N PHE A 22 -13.20 -5.72 21.16
CA PHE A 22 -12.76 -7.11 21.21
C PHE A 22 -12.95 -7.80 19.86
N LYS A 23 -14.13 -7.67 19.24
CA LYS A 23 -14.41 -8.29 17.93
C LYS A 23 -13.40 -7.82 16.87
N ILE A 24 -13.15 -6.52 16.79
CA ILE A 24 -12.18 -5.94 15.84
C ILE A 24 -10.77 -6.50 16.09
N TYR A 25 -10.29 -6.46 17.32
CA TYR A 25 -8.92 -6.91 17.65
C TYR A 25 -8.75 -8.42 17.48
N PHE A 26 -9.78 -9.24 17.69
CA PHE A 26 -9.72 -10.67 17.39
C PHE A 26 -9.57 -10.93 15.88
N ILE A 27 -10.24 -10.17 15.03
CA ILE A 27 -10.09 -10.29 13.56
C ILE A 27 -8.71 -9.80 13.13
N ILE A 28 -8.22 -8.69 13.69
CA ILE A 28 -6.85 -8.21 13.44
C ILE A 28 -5.82 -9.26 13.88
N ALA A 29 -5.99 -9.87 15.06
CA ALA A 29 -5.11 -10.93 15.55
C ALA A 29 -5.15 -12.18 14.66
N LEU A 30 -6.32 -12.52 14.10
CA LEU A 30 -6.44 -13.59 13.12
C LEU A 30 -5.68 -13.25 11.83
N GLY A 31 -5.81 -12.04 11.30
CA GLY A 31 -5.05 -11.57 10.15
C GLY A 31 -3.54 -11.61 10.39
N TYR A 32 -3.11 -11.15 11.56
CA TYR A 32 -1.72 -11.25 12.02
C TYR A 32 -1.22 -12.70 12.02
N TYR A 33 -2.01 -13.61 12.61
CA TYR A 33 -1.66 -15.03 12.68
C TYR A 33 -1.56 -15.67 11.28
N LEU A 34 -2.50 -15.38 10.38
CA LEU A 34 -2.49 -15.91 9.01
C LEU A 34 -1.30 -15.40 8.20
N ALA A 35 -0.91 -14.14 8.38
CA ALA A 35 0.28 -13.58 7.75
C ALA A 35 1.57 -14.21 8.29
N ARG A 36 1.70 -14.39 9.60
CA ARG A 36 2.85 -15.09 10.22
C ARG A 36 3.00 -16.55 9.78
N ARG A 37 1.93 -17.17 9.28
CA ARG A 37 1.94 -18.53 8.72
C ARG A 37 2.14 -18.56 7.21
N ASN A 38 2.44 -17.42 6.58
CA ASN A 38 2.55 -17.24 5.13
C ASN A 38 1.31 -17.79 4.39
N ILE A 39 0.12 -17.63 4.99
CA ILE A 39 -1.17 -17.89 4.32
C ILE A 39 -1.63 -16.62 3.62
N LEU A 40 -1.53 -15.48 4.31
CA LEU A 40 -1.69 -14.16 3.72
C LEU A 40 -0.29 -13.62 3.40
N THR A 41 0.23 -13.97 2.22
CA THR A 41 1.51 -13.43 1.73
C THR A 41 1.38 -11.95 1.32
N VAL A 42 2.48 -11.23 1.07
CA VAL A 42 2.43 -9.82 0.62
C VAL A 42 1.65 -9.73 -0.69
N THR A 43 1.96 -10.62 -1.63
CA THR A 43 1.26 -10.76 -2.92
C THR A 43 -0.23 -11.05 -2.74
N THR A 44 -0.58 -12.02 -1.89
CA THR A 44 -1.99 -12.34 -1.61
C THR A 44 -2.72 -11.14 -0.98
N CYS A 45 -2.06 -10.40 -0.09
CA CYS A 45 -2.62 -9.18 0.49
C CYS A 45 -2.85 -8.10 -0.57
N ARG A 46 -1.94 -7.95 -1.53
CA ARG A 46 -2.09 -7.05 -2.68
C ARG A 46 -3.30 -7.43 -3.52
N ASP A 47 -3.38 -8.69 -3.94
CA ASP A 47 -4.50 -9.19 -4.75
C ASP A 47 -5.85 -9.00 -4.07
N ILE A 48 -5.93 -9.29 -2.75
CA ILE A 48 -7.15 -9.05 -1.96
C ILE A 48 -7.46 -7.56 -1.88
N SER A 49 -6.46 -6.70 -1.64
CA SER A 49 -6.64 -5.25 -1.59
C SER A 49 -7.17 -4.70 -2.92
N ASP A 50 -6.62 -5.16 -4.05
CA ASP A 50 -7.05 -4.76 -5.39
C ASP A 50 -8.49 -5.20 -5.66
N CYS A 51 -8.87 -6.41 -5.25
CA CYS A 51 -10.26 -6.88 -5.29
C CYS A 51 -11.19 -6.00 -4.46
N ILE A 52 -10.77 -5.60 -3.25
CA ILE A 52 -11.56 -4.73 -2.36
C ILE A 52 -11.81 -3.39 -3.01
N VAL A 53 -10.76 -2.71 -3.46
CA VAL A 53 -10.84 -1.36 -4.02
C VAL A 53 -11.60 -1.35 -5.35
N THR A 54 -11.48 -2.40 -6.15
CA THR A 54 -12.06 -2.47 -7.51
C THR A 54 -13.53 -2.88 -7.50
N ALA A 55 -13.94 -3.82 -6.64
CA ALA A 55 -15.28 -4.41 -6.70
C ALA A 55 -16.00 -4.42 -5.34
N ILE A 56 -15.37 -4.90 -4.27
CA ILE A 56 -16.08 -5.19 -3.01
C ILE A 56 -16.52 -3.91 -2.29
N MET A 57 -15.64 -2.90 -2.19
CA MET A 57 -15.94 -1.63 -1.53
C MET A 57 -16.93 -0.78 -2.33
N PRO A 58 -16.83 -0.66 -3.67
CA PRO A 58 -17.88 -0.06 -4.48
C PRO A 58 -19.27 -0.68 -4.25
N CYS A 59 -19.36 -2.01 -4.14
CA CYS A 59 -20.62 -2.69 -3.81
C CYS A 59 -21.15 -2.34 -2.41
N LEU A 60 -20.27 -2.29 -1.40
CA LEU A 60 -20.64 -1.90 -0.04
C LEU A 60 -21.19 -0.47 -0.01
N ILE A 61 -20.52 0.46 -0.68
CA ILE A 61 -20.94 1.86 -0.77
C ILE A 61 -22.31 1.95 -1.45
N PHE A 62 -22.45 1.32 -2.62
CA PHE A 62 -23.69 1.34 -3.38
C PHE A 62 -24.87 0.85 -2.57
N ASN A 63 -24.75 -0.34 -1.96
CA ASN A 63 -25.82 -0.93 -1.16
C ASN A 63 -26.23 -0.05 0.02
N ASN A 64 -25.27 0.43 0.81
CA ASN A 64 -25.57 1.19 2.02
C ASN A 64 -26.12 2.59 1.71
N VAL A 65 -25.59 3.26 0.68
CA VAL A 65 -26.04 4.61 0.30
C VAL A 65 -27.43 4.56 -0.32
N VAL A 66 -27.67 3.68 -1.30
CA VAL A 66 -28.97 3.58 -1.98
C VAL A 66 -30.07 3.15 -1.01
N THR A 67 -29.79 2.17 -0.14
CA THR A 67 -30.79 1.67 0.83
C THR A 67 -31.12 2.71 1.88
N ASN A 68 -30.10 3.30 2.52
CA ASN A 68 -30.29 4.04 3.77
C ASN A 68 -30.43 5.55 3.63
N LEU A 69 -29.96 6.17 2.54
CA LEU A 69 -30.12 7.62 2.35
C LEU A 69 -31.44 7.98 1.68
N LYS A 70 -32.09 9.04 2.17
CA LYS A 70 -33.26 9.65 1.55
C LYS A 70 -32.93 11.04 1.03
N SER A 71 -33.76 11.57 0.14
CA SER A 71 -33.63 12.95 -0.36
C SER A 71 -33.70 14.01 0.76
N SER A 72 -34.33 13.70 1.89
CA SER A 72 -34.34 14.54 3.09
C SER A 72 -32.99 14.64 3.78
N ASP A 73 -32.09 13.65 3.62
CA ASP A 73 -30.79 13.59 4.27
C ASP A 73 -29.70 14.40 3.53
N ILE A 74 -30.04 15.17 2.48
CA ILE A 74 -29.08 15.97 1.71
C ILE A 74 -28.34 17.00 2.57
N LYS A 75 -29.01 17.56 3.59
CA LYS A 75 -28.38 18.48 4.56
C LYS A 75 -27.32 17.73 5.39
N SER A 76 -27.65 16.52 5.84
CA SER A 76 -26.76 15.64 6.59
C SER A 76 -25.50 15.30 5.80
N LEU A 77 -25.64 15.05 4.49
CA LEU A 77 -24.52 14.81 3.58
C LEU A 77 -23.53 15.98 3.56
N GLY A 78 -24.05 17.21 3.41
CA GLY A 78 -23.22 18.42 3.41
C GLY A 78 -22.50 18.65 4.74
N ILE A 79 -23.18 18.38 5.86
CA ILE A 79 -22.60 18.51 7.20
C ILE A 79 -21.47 17.47 7.41
N ILE A 80 -21.67 16.23 6.96
CA ILE A 80 -20.66 15.18 7.03
C ILE A 80 -19.43 15.57 6.22
N PHE A 81 -19.62 16.00 4.97
CA PHE A 81 -18.51 16.43 4.11
C PHE A 81 -17.72 17.58 4.76
N PHE A 82 -18.42 18.60 5.24
CA PHE A 82 -17.81 19.74 5.93
C PHE A 82 -17.06 19.33 7.21
N THR A 83 -17.67 18.45 8.02
CA THR A 83 -17.04 17.91 9.24
C THR A 83 -15.78 17.11 8.90
N GLY A 84 -15.81 16.33 7.82
CA GLY A 84 -14.63 15.62 7.29
C GLY A 84 -13.53 16.59 6.86
N THR A 85 -13.86 17.67 6.15
CA THR A 85 -12.89 18.71 5.81
C THR A 85 -12.22 19.30 7.05
N LEU A 86 -13.00 19.59 8.10
CA LEU A 86 -12.45 20.10 9.37
C LEU A 86 -11.56 19.07 10.07
N LEU A 87 -11.95 17.80 10.10
CA LEU A 87 -11.14 16.70 10.64
C LEU A 87 -9.75 16.68 9.98
N PHE A 88 -9.70 16.77 8.65
CA PHE A 88 -8.45 16.78 7.88
C PHE A 88 -7.59 18.01 8.15
N ILE A 89 -8.19 19.21 8.15
CA ILE A 89 -7.48 20.47 8.42
C ILE A 89 -6.88 20.48 9.82
N ILE A 90 -7.65 20.08 10.83
CA ILE A 90 -7.20 20.04 12.23
C ILE A 90 -6.11 18.98 12.40
N GLY A 91 -6.26 17.82 11.74
CA GLY A 91 -5.24 16.77 11.73
C GLY A 91 -3.88 17.23 11.18
N VAL A 92 -3.88 18.00 10.09
CA VAL A 92 -2.67 18.63 9.55
C VAL A 92 -2.11 19.67 10.52
N GLY A 93 -2.97 20.53 11.08
CA GLY A 93 -2.56 21.54 12.06
C GLY A 93 -1.86 20.93 13.29
N LEU A 94 -2.43 19.86 13.85
CA LEU A 94 -1.82 19.11 14.95
C LEU A 94 -0.49 18.45 14.55
N SER A 95 -0.36 17.97 13.31
CA SER A 95 0.90 17.39 12.81
C SER A 95 2.01 18.43 12.69
N ILE A 96 1.68 19.64 12.21
CA ILE A 96 2.61 20.77 12.19
C ILE A 96 3.02 21.15 13.62
N LEU A 97 2.06 21.19 14.55
CA LEU A 97 2.36 21.45 15.96
C LEU A 97 3.31 20.39 16.54
N ASN A 98 3.06 19.10 16.27
CA ASN A 98 3.93 18.02 16.70
C ASN A 98 5.36 18.18 16.15
N LYS A 99 5.51 18.61 14.88
CA LYS A 99 6.82 18.90 14.29
C LYS A 99 7.57 19.97 15.09
N ILE A 100 6.88 21.06 15.44
CA ILE A 100 7.45 22.20 16.18
C ILE A 100 7.87 21.76 17.60
N VAL A 101 7.01 21.02 18.30
CA VAL A 101 7.23 20.61 19.70
C VAL A 101 8.31 19.54 19.82
N THR A 102 8.26 18.51 18.98
CA THR A 102 9.12 17.31 19.13
C THR A 102 10.39 17.36 18.28
N LYS A 103 10.52 18.34 17.38
CA LYS A 103 11.61 18.45 16.41
C LYS A 103 11.78 17.14 15.63
N SER A 104 10.68 16.66 15.06
CA SER A 104 10.66 15.47 14.19
C SER A 104 11.75 15.56 13.09
N PRO A 105 12.35 14.43 12.67
CA PRO A 105 13.32 14.41 11.58
C PRO A 105 12.80 15.16 10.36
N LYS A 106 13.66 15.99 9.74
CA LYS A 106 13.30 16.74 8.53
C LYS A 106 12.91 15.81 7.37
N ARG A 107 13.55 14.63 7.31
CA ARG A 107 13.31 13.54 6.36
C ARG A 107 11.94 12.84 6.50
N TRP A 108 11.12 13.21 7.48
CA TRP A 108 9.81 12.58 7.71
C TRP A 108 8.73 13.63 7.98
N LEU A 109 8.70 14.67 7.15
CA LEU A 109 7.69 15.72 7.21
C LEU A 109 6.42 15.30 6.50
N GLY A 110 6.54 14.79 5.28
CA GLY A 110 5.44 14.32 4.44
C GLY A 110 4.67 13.18 5.10
N GLY A 111 5.39 12.22 5.65
CA GLY A 111 4.86 11.12 6.46
C GLY A 111 4.18 11.63 7.72
N LEU A 112 4.79 12.55 8.46
CA LEU A 112 4.18 13.15 9.66
C LEU A 112 2.87 13.87 9.34
N LEU A 113 2.81 14.66 8.26
CA LEU A 113 1.60 15.34 7.83
C LEU A 113 0.52 14.33 7.39
N SER A 114 0.92 13.30 6.64
CA SER A 114 0.02 12.24 6.17
C SER A 114 -0.59 11.44 7.33
N VAL A 115 0.18 11.15 8.38
CA VAL A 115 -0.28 10.47 9.59
C VAL A 115 -1.39 11.26 10.30
N GLY A 116 -1.31 12.59 10.36
CA GLY A 116 -2.42 13.39 10.90
C GLY A 116 -3.55 13.66 9.90
N LEU A 117 -3.26 13.65 8.60
CA LEU A 117 -4.25 13.94 7.57
C LEU A 117 -5.22 12.77 7.34
N PHE A 118 -4.74 11.53 7.34
CA PHE A 118 -5.51 10.37 6.88
C PHE A 118 -5.88 9.40 8.01
N PRO A 119 -7.13 9.43 8.53
CA PRO A 119 -7.62 8.42 9.46
C PRO A 119 -7.96 7.11 8.75
N ASN A 120 -8.06 6.05 9.54
CA ASN A 120 -8.65 4.80 9.08
C ASN A 120 -10.19 4.89 9.10
N ILE A 121 -10.76 5.66 8.15
CA ILE A 121 -12.20 5.98 8.03
C ILE A 121 -13.03 4.78 7.52
N SER A 122 -12.44 3.77 6.88
CA SER A 122 -13.22 2.65 6.32
C SER A 122 -13.46 1.54 7.35
N ASP A 123 -12.44 0.77 7.66
CA ASP A 123 -12.66 -0.59 8.16
C ASP A 123 -13.07 -0.60 9.64
N LEU A 124 -12.43 0.26 10.44
CA LEU A 124 -12.65 0.34 11.87
C LEU A 124 -14.04 0.88 12.25
N PRO A 125 -14.46 2.09 11.79
CA PRO A 125 -15.75 2.64 12.18
C PRO A 125 -16.93 1.84 11.62
N ILE A 126 -16.81 1.26 10.42
CA ILE A 126 -17.86 0.38 9.87
C ILE A 126 -18.00 -0.88 10.73
N ALA A 127 -16.89 -1.58 11.03
CA ALA A 127 -16.92 -2.75 11.91
C ALA A 127 -17.47 -2.43 13.31
N TYR A 128 -17.13 -1.25 13.82
CA TYR A 128 -17.58 -0.78 15.12
C TYR A 128 -19.09 -0.52 15.12
N LEU A 129 -19.61 0.24 14.16
CA LEU A 129 -21.03 0.55 14.01
C LEU A 129 -21.88 -0.70 13.83
N GLN A 130 -21.47 -1.59 12.92
CA GLN A 130 -22.16 -2.87 12.71
C GLN A 130 -22.22 -3.70 13.98
N THR A 131 -21.20 -3.65 14.83
CA THR A 131 -21.19 -4.43 16.08
C THR A 131 -21.96 -3.75 17.21
N LEU A 132 -22.01 -2.43 17.21
CA LEU A 132 -22.77 -1.63 18.16
C LEU A 132 -24.28 -1.71 17.89
N SER A 133 -24.70 -1.78 16.63
CA SER A 133 -26.10 -1.96 16.24
C SER A 133 -26.59 -3.39 16.44
N ASN A 134 -25.69 -4.38 16.37
CA ASN A 134 -25.96 -5.78 16.65
C ASN A 134 -26.38 -6.00 18.12
N GLY A 135 -27.69 -6.09 18.34
CA GLY A 135 -28.32 -6.34 19.63
C GLY A 135 -29.33 -5.29 20.07
N GLY A 136 -29.53 -4.21 19.30
CA GLY A 136 -30.67 -3.29 19.43
C GLY A 136 -30.75 -2.48 20.74
N LYS A 137 -29.73 -2.52 21.62
CA LYS A 137 -29.78 -1.87 22.94
C LYS A 137 -29.51 -0.36 22.90
N ILE A 138 -28.72 0.11 21.94
CA ILE A 138 -28.33 1.52 21.81
C ILE A 138 -28.85 2.07 20.48
N PHE A 139 -28.42 1.44 19.39
CA PHE A 139 -28.91 1.72 18.05
C PHE A 139 -29.58 0.46 17.49
N SER A 140 -30.62 0.67 16.69
CA SER A 140 -31.22 -0.41 15.89
C SER A 140 -30.32 -0.81 14.72
N GLU A 141 -30.56 -1.98 14.11
CA GLU A 141 -29.84 -2.41 12.92
C GLU A 141 -29.98 -1.41 11.76
N LYS A 142 -31.19 -0.86 11.56
CA LYS A 142 -31.45 0.17 10.54
C LYS A 142 -30.66 1.46 10.78
N GLU A 143 -30.52 1.87 12.04
CA GLU A 143 -29.67 3.01 12.40
C GLU A 143 -28.19 2.67 12.20
N GLY A 144 -27.76 1.44 12.51
CA GLY A 144 -26.42 0.95 12.19
C GLY A 144 -26.10 1.09 10.71
N ASP A 145 -26.97 0.59 9.83
CA ASP A 145 -26.78 0.63 8.37
C ASP A 145 -26.80 2.07 7.82
N LYS A 146 -27.67 2.94 8.37
CA LYS A 146 -27.62 4.38 8.10
C LYS A 146 -26.29 5.00 8.52
N GLY A 147 -25.74 4.56 9.65
CA GLY A 147 -24.45 4.99 10.16
C GLY A 147 -23.31 4.56 9.24
N VAL A 148 -23.34 3.33 8.74
CA VAL A 148 -22.39 2.84 7.74
C VAL A 148 -22.44 3.67 6.46
N ALA A 149 -23.64 4.05 6.00
CA ALA A 149 -23.77 4.95 4.85
C ALA A 149 -23.13 6.33 5.10
N TYR A 150 -23.23 6.88 6.31
CA TYR A 150 -22.53 8.12 6.70
C TYR A 150 -21.01 7.95 6.71
N VAL A 151 -20.50 6.83 7.19
CA VAL A 151 -19.06 6.52 7.13
C VAL A 151 -18.58 6.39 5.67
N CYS A 152 -19.37 5.77 4.77
CA CYS A 152 -19.03 5.70 3.35
C CYS A 152 -18.91 7.09 2.69
N ILE A 153 -19.69 8.08 3.15
CA ILE A 153 -19.56 9.47 2.70
C ILE A 153 -18.25 10.09 3.22
N PHE A 154 -17.90 9.88 4.50
CA PHE A 154 -16.61 10.31 5.04
C PHE A 154 -15.44 9.70 4.26
N LEU A 155 -15.53 8.41 3.94
CA LEU A 155 -14.55 7.70 3.11
C LEU A 155 -14.42 8.36 1.74
N ALA A 156 -15.53 8.68 1.09
CA ALA A 156 -15.47 9.34 -0.20
C ALA A 156 -14.90 10.76 -0.13
N ALA A 157 -15.21 11.52 0.93
CA ALA A 157 -14.57 12.80 1.18
C ALA A 157 -13.05 12.61 1.29
N GLN A 158 -12.59 11.63 2.09
CA GLN A 158 -11.17 11.30 2.18
C GLN A 158 -10.56 10.94 0.83
N VAL A 159 -11.19 10.06 0.05
CA VAL A 159 -10.71 9.66 -1.29
C VAL A 159 -10.57 10.86 -2.22
N PHE A 160 -11.54 11.78 -2.18
CA PHE A 160 -11.48 13.04 -2.93
C PHE A 160 -10.28 13.90 -2.51
N TYR A 161 -10.06 14.12 -1.21
CA TYR A 161 -8.89 14.85 -0.73
C TYR A 161 -7.57 14.13 -1.05
N GLN A 162 -7.56 12.81 -0.90
CA GLN A 162 -6.37 11.98 -1.02
C GLN A 162 -5.87 11.91 -2.46
N PHE A 163 -6.75 11.61 -3.43
CA PHE A 163 -6.37 11.44 -4.83
C PHE A 163 -6.60 12.71 -5.64
N SER A 164 -7.81 13.30 -5.61
CA SER A 164 -8.13 14.44 -6.48
C SER A 164 -7.33 15.70 -6.13
N LEU A 165 -7.01 15.96 -4.85
CA LEU A 165 -6.11 17.05 -4.49
C LEU A 165 -4.63 16.64 -4.46
N GLY A 166 -4.31 15.39 -4.83
CA GLY A 166 -2.95 14.87 -4.86
C GLY A 166 -2.28 14.78 -3.49
N LEU A 167 -3.04 14.77 -2.39
CA LEU A 167 -2.48 14.76 -1.04
C LEU A 167 -1.70 13.48 -0.71
N TYR A 168 -1.91 12.38 -1.45
CA TYR A 168 -1.05 11.19 -1.34
C TYR A 168 0.43 11.51 -1.64
N ARG A 169 0.71 12.52 -2.47
CA ARG A 169 2.07 12.95 -2.84
C ARG A 169 2.79 13.69 -1.71
N LEU A 170 2.14 13.96 -0.56
CA LEU A 170 2.84 14.53 0.59
C LEU A 170 4.03 13.67 1.00
N ILE A 171 3.90 12.33 0.91
CA ILE A 171 4.95 11.38 1.28
C ILE A 171 6.16 11.49 0.34
N GLU A 172 5.96 11.83 -0.94
CA GLU A 172 7.03 12.05 -1.93
C GLU A 172 8.06 13.09 -1.44
N TRP A 173 7.62 14.09 -0.68
CA TRP A 173 8.50 15.15 -0.17
C TRP A 173 9.62 14.61 0.73
N ASP A 174 9.39 13.48 1.40
CA ASP A 174 10.38 12.86 2.29
C ASP A 174 11.51 12.16 1.54
N PHE A 175 11.29 11.78 0.28
CA PHE A 175 12.25 11.07 -0.57
C PHE A 175 12.96 12.01 -1.56
N ARG A 176 12.33 13.14 -1.92
CA ARG A 176 12.91 14.11 -2.86
C ARG A 176 14.24 14.70 -2.37
N GLU A 177 14.37 15.00 -1.08
CA GLU A 177 15.63 15.53 -0.52
C GLU A 177 16.78 14.49 -0.56
N GLU A 178 16.44 13.22 -0.53
CA GLU A 178 17.40 12.10 -0.58
C GLU A 178 17.90 11.91 -2.00
N LEU A 179 16.98 11.87 -2.98
CA LEU A 179 17.32 11.84 -4.40
C LEU A 179 18.27 12.96 -4.82
N LEU A 180 18.03 14.19 -4.36
CA LEU A 180 18.87 15.34 -4.72
C LEU A 180 20.29 15.19 -4.22
N LYS A 181 20.48 14.60 -3.03
CA LYS A 181 21.82 14.37 -2.48
C LYS A 181 22.54 13.24 -3.20
N GLU A 182 21.84 12.14 -3.48
CA GLU A 182 22.39 11.04 -4.28
C GLU A 182 22.86 11.52 -5.65
N GLU A 183 22.05 12.34 -6.33
CA GLU A 183 22.44 12.94 -7.61
C GLU A 183 23.64 13.89 -7.51
N GLU A 184 23.72 14.71 -6.45
CA GLU A 184 24.87 15.60 -6.23
C GLU A 184 26.15 14.79 -5.95
N GLU A 185 26.04 13.71 -5.17
CA GLU A 185 27.15 12.79 -4.91
C GLU A 185 27.60 12.07 -6.18
N GLU A 186 26.67 11.53 -6.98
CA GLU A 186 26.97 10.90 -8.28
C GLU A 186 27.66 11.89 -9.24
N LYS A 187 27.14 13.11 -9.38
CA LYS A 187 27.76 14.16 -10.22
C LYS A 187 29.16 14.55 -9.72
N ASN A 188 29.35 14.63 -8.42
CA ASN A 188 30.67 14.93 -7.84
C ASN A 188 31.66 13.80 -8.12
N ILE A 189 31.24 12.54 -7.99
CA ILE A 189 32.08 11.37 -8.30
C ILE A 189 32.46 11.36 -9.78
N GLU A 190 31.49 11.55 -10.69
CA GLU A 190 31.74 11.63 -12.14
C GLU A 190 32.71 12.76 -12.50
N SER A 191 32.55 13.94 -11.86
CA SER A 191 33.46 15.06 -12.06
C SER A 191 34.90 14.75 -11.60
N CYS A 192 35.07 14.06 -10.48
CA CYS A 192 36.38 13.64 -9.99
C CYS A 192 37.04 12.60 -10.89
N THR A 193 36.28 11.64 -11.44
CA THR A 193 36.81 10.67 -12.41
C THR A 193 37.22 11.29 -13.74
N ASN A 194 36.51 12.32 -14.21
CA ASN A 194 36.86 13.01 -15.44
C ASN A 194 38.13 13.88 -15.27
N ILE A 195 38.30 14.52 -14.12
CA ILE A 195 39.53 15.28 -13.79
C ILE A 195 40.75 14.34 -13.76
N SER A 196 40.63 13.13 -13.18
CA SER A 196 41.73 12.16 -13.19
C SER A 196 42.09 11.60 -14.58
N ASN A 197 41.17 11.67 -15.55
CA ASN A 197 41.46 11.26 -16.93
C ASN A 197 42.08 12.40 -17.76
N GLU A 198 41.76 13.67 -17.45
CA GLU A 198 42.40 14.83 -18.09
C GLU A 198 43.84 15.04 -17.58
N ASP A 199 44.11 14.82 -16.29
CA ASP A 199 45.47 14.95 -15.74
C ASP A 199 46.45 13.89 -16.28
N VAL A 200 45.96 12.73 -16.74
CA VAL A 200 46.78 11.69 -17.40
C VAL A 200 47.12 12.04 -18.86
N VAL A 201 46.38 12.95 -19.49
CA VAL A 201 46.65 13.42 -20.86
C VAL A 201 47.67 14.56 -20.87
N GLN A 202 47.76 15.35 -19.80
CA GLN A 202 48.64 16.52 -19.73
C GLN A 202 50.13 16.17 -19.50
N GLU A 203 50.47 15.03 -18.88
CA GLU A 203 51.88 14.62 -18.65
C GLU A 203 52.59 14.04 -19.89
N ARG A 204 51.92 13.91 -21.04
CA ARG A 204 52.55 13.42 -22.30
C ARG A 204 52.93 14.51 -23.31
N PHE A 205 52.92 15.78 -22.91
CA PHE A 205 53.22 16.89 -23.81
C PHE A 205 54.24 17.86 -23.22
N ASP A 206 55.37 17.35 -22.71
CA ASP A 206 56.57 18.20 -22.51
C ASP A 206 57.86 17.38 -22.60
N SER A 207 58.16 16.88 -23.80
CA SER A 207 59.53 16.52 -24.17
C SER A 207 59.69 16.47 -25.69
N SER A 208 59.76 17.63 -26.33
CA SER A 208 60.28 17.76 -27.70
C SER A 208 61.49 18.70 -27.72
N GLY A 209 62.68 18.10 -27.75
CA GLY A 209 63.94 18.79 -27.94
C GLY A 209 64.85 18.03 -28.91
N ARG A 210 64.87 18.53 -30.16
CA ARG A 210 65.86 18.35 -31.25
C ARG A 210 66.11 16.94 -31.82
N VAL A 211 65.79 16.80 -33.10
CA VAL A 211 66.40 15.83 -34.02
C VAL A 211 67.04 16.62 -35.17
N SER A 212 68.29 16.28 -35.48
CA SER A 212 69.00 16.66 -36.71
C SER A 212 68.97 15.48 -37.71
N GLU A 213 69.04 15.85 -38.98
CA GLU A 213 68.83 15.07 -40.22
C GLU A 213 69.75 13.85 -40.38
N ASP A 214 69.26 12.77 -41.01
CA ASP A 214 69.57 12.43 -42.42
C ASP A 214 69.12 11.01 -42.84
N ALA A 215 68.81 10.90 -44.14
CA ALA A 215 68.83 9.72 -45.03
C ALA A 215 67.55 8.85 -45.27
N VAL A 216 66.98 9.15 -46.44
CA VAL A 216 66.13 8.45 -47.43
C VAL A 216 66.40 6.94 -47.64
N ASP A 217 65.35 6.10 -47.71
CA ASP A 217 64.91 5.39 -48.94
C ASP A 217 63.56 4.65 -48.78
N ASP A 218 62.82 4.55 -49.88
CA ASP A 218 61.39 4.20 -49.98
C ASP A 218 61.13 2.71 -50.32
N THR A 219 59.87 2.31 -50.18
CA THR A 219 59.13 1.17 -50.79
C THR A 219 59.08 -0.22 -50.09
N SER A 220 57.96 -0.54 -49.43
CA SER A 220 56.87 -1.37 -50.01
C SER A 220 55.78 -1.77 -48.99
N ILE A 221 54.57 -1.89 -49.52
CA ILE A 221 53.26 -2.05 -48.85
C ILE A 221 52.94 -3.53 -48.59
N ALA A 222 52.38 -3.86 -47.40
CA ALA A 222 51.10 -4.59 -47.22
C ALA A 222 51.00 -5.37 -45.88
N SER A 223 50.18 -4.80 -44.98
CA SER A 223 49.14 -5.39 -44.11
C SER A 223 49.23 -6.80 -43.48
N SER A 224 48.88 -6.76 -42.17
CA SER A 224 48.02 -7.67 -41.37
C SER A 224 48.72 -8.57 -40.35
N PHE A 225 48.31 -8.49 -39.07
CA PHE A 225 48.18 -9.56 -38.06
C PHE A 225 47.56 -8.90 -36.79
N SER A 226 46.31 -9.21 -36.41
CA SER A 226 45.82 -10.35 -35.61
C SER A 226 46.23 -10.36 -34.12
N PHE A 227 45.19 -10.57 -33.32
CA PHE A 227 45.06 -10.52 -31.86
C PHE A 227 45.54 -11.83 -31.20
N ASN A 228 46.04 -11.78 -29.95
CA ASN A 228 45.81 -12.86 -28.98
C ASN A 228 46.05 -12.46 -27.51
N SER A 229 45.15 -12.95 -26.66
CA SER A 229 45.06 -12.80 -25.20
C SER A 229 46.09 -13.65 -24.43
N ILE A 230 46.50 -13.21 -23.23
CA ILE A 230 47.16 -14.07 -22.24
C ILE A 230 46.56 -13.89 -20.84
N HIS A 231 46.20 -15.03 -20.25
CA HIS A 231 45.82 -15.29 -18.87
C HIS A 231 47.08 -15.60 -18.04
N LYS A 232 47.17 -15.17 -16.76
CA LYS A 232 47.90 -15.95 -15.71
C LYS A 232 47.59 -15.50 -14.28
N ASN A 233 47.62 -16.48 -13.39
CA ASN A 233 47.19 -16.48 -12.00
C ASN A 233 48.36 -16.41 -10.99
N ASN A 234 48.01 -15.98 -9.77
CA ASN A 234 48.55 -16.25 -8.42
C ASN A 234 49.87 -15.63 -7.91
N LYS A 235 49.76 -14.95 -6.75
CA LYS A 235 50.45 -15.31 -5.49
C LYS A 235 49.83 -14.64 -4.25
N GLU A 236 49.62 -15.44 -3.21
CA GLU A 236 49.16 -15.06 -1.85
C GLU A 236 50.22 -14.30 -1.05
N LYS A 237 49.77 -13.48 -0.08
CA LYS A 237 50.41 -13.32 1.24
C LYS A 237 49.41 -12.84 2.31
N ASN A 238 49.43 -13.55 3.44
CA ASN A 238 48.64 -13.38 4.66
C ASN A 238 48.86 -12.04 5.39
N HIS A 239 47.79 -11.45 5.93
CA HIS A 239 47.81 -10.82 7.27
C HIS A 239 46.44 -10.91 7.96
N ARG A 240 46.49 -11.25 9.25
CA ARG A 240 45.39 -11.67 10.13
C ARG A 240 44.98 -10.49 11.04
N LYS A 241 43.68 -10.12 11.10
CA LYS A 241 43.06 -9.38 12.21
C LYS A 241 41.61 -9.88 12.42
N ARG A 242 41.20 -10.01 13.69
CA ARG A 242 39.98 -10.67 14.20
C ARG A 242 38.83 -9.69 14.44
N HIS A 243 37.61 -10.27 14.53
CA HIS A 243 36.26 -9.77 14.93
C HIS A 243 35.41 -9.14 13.82
N SER A 244 34.10 -9.42 13.67
CA SER A 244 33.10 -10.16 14.49
C SER A 244 31.94 -10.67 13.61
N THR A 245 31.26 -11.71 14.07
CA THR A 245 30.15 -12.47 13.45
C THR A 245 28.86 -11.66 13.26
N SER A 246 28.48 -11.38 12.01
CA SER A 246 27.08 -11.06 11.62
C SER A 246 26.73 -11.34 10.15
N ASP A 247 27.67 -11.80 9.32
CA ASP A 247 27.47 -11.85 7.86
C ASP A 247 27.06 -13.24 7.31
N GLN A 248 26.97 -14.28 8.14
CA GLN A 248 26.65 -15.64 7.68
C GLN A 248 25.15 -15.88 7.40
N ASP A 249 24.26 -14.98 7.80
CA ASP A 249 22.81 -15.15 7.60
C ASP A 249 22.28 -14.51 6.30
N ARG A 250 23.03 -13.60 5.66
CA ARG A 250 22.60 -12.90 4.43
C ARG A 250 22.98 -13.65 3.14
N GLU A 251 24.11 -14.36 3.09
CA GLU A 251 24.47 -15.19 1.92
C GLU A 251 23.53 -16.40 1.76
N ASN A 252 23.06 -16.98 2.87
CA ASN A 252 22.18 -18.16 2.83
C ASN A 252 20.77 -17.92 2.23
N VAL A 253 20.27 -16.67 2.19
CA VAL A 253 18.90 -16.37 1.73
C VAL A 253 18.82 -16.27 0.20
N ASN A 254 19.82 -15.64 -0.44
CA ASN A 254 19.94 -15.61 -1.89
C ASN A 254 20.30 -17.00 -2.46
N ASP A 255 21.09 -17.78 -1.72
CA ASP A 255 21.43 -19.14 -2.14
C ASP A 255 20.21 -20.07 -2.11
N GLN A 256 19.31 -19.97 -1.13
CA GLN A 256 18.10 -20.80 -1.09
C GLN A 256 17.10 -20.50 -2.22
N HIS A 257 16.94 -19.23 -2.60
CA HIS A 257 16.07 -18.86 -3.73
C HIS A 257 16.66 -19.34 -5.07
N ASN A 258 17.98 -19.19 -5.24
CA ASN A 258 18.68 -19.63 -6.44
C ASN A 258 18.80 -21.16 -6.53
N GLU A 259 18.95 -21.85 -5.41
CA GLU A 259 18.96 -23.32 -5.32
C GLU A 259 17.57 -23.90 -5.65
N PHE A 260 16.49 -23.21 -5.26
CA PHE A 260 15.12 -23.55 -5.65
C PHE A 260 14.91 -23.43 -7.17
N LEU A 261 15.38 -22.35 -7.80
CA LEU A 261 15.30 -22.19 -9.26
C LEU A 261 16.12 -23.26 -10.00
N LYS A 262 17.32 -23.59 -9.50
CA LYS A 262 18.15 -24.68 -10.04
C LYS A 262 17.50 -26.06 -9.93
N GLN A 263 16.88 -26.37 -8.80
CA GLN A 263 16.14 -27.63 -8.64
C GLN A 263 14.93 -27.69 -9.58
N TYR A 264 14.22 -26.58 -9.75
CA TYR A 264 13.09 -26.50 -10.67
C TYR A 264 13.51 -26.72 -12.13
N GLU A 265 14.62 -26.10 -12.55
CA GLU A 265 15.17 -26.24 -13.91
C GLU A 265 15.67 -27.67 -14.19
N LEU A 266 16.32 -28.30 -13.20
CA LEU A 266 16.74 -29.71 -13.29
C LEU A 266 15.54 -30.69 -13.39
N HIS A 267 14.45 -30.41 -12.67
CA HIS A 267 13.24 -31.22 -12.73
C HIS A 267 12.45 -31.03 -14.04
N ALA A 268 12.44 -29.82 -14.61
CA ALA A 268 11.82 -29.54 -15.91
C ALA A 268 12.55 -30.26 -17.07
N LEU A 269 13.85 -30.49 -16.94
CA LEU A 269 14.65 -31.25 -17.91
C LEU A 269 14.41 -32.77 -17.83
N GLN A 270 13.99 -33.31 -16.67
CA GLN A 270 13.70 -34.73 -16.49
C GLN A 270 12.26 -35.13 -16.91
N SER A 271 11.32 -34.19 -17.00
CA SER A 271 9.91 -34.46 -17.30
C SER A 271 9.53 -34.42 -18.78
N ASN A 272 10.50 -34.35 -19.70
CA ASN A 272 10.22 -34.21 -21.13
C ASN A 272 10.56 -35.51 -21.90
N PRO A 273 9.57 -36.35 -22.28
CA PRO A 273 9.84 -37.48 -23.15
C PRO A 273 9.98 -36.95 -24.59
N LYS A 274 11.21 -36.75 -25.07
CA LYS A 274 11.47 -36.54 -26.50
C LYS A 274 11.03 -37.80 -27.27
N SER A 275 9.91 -37.71 -27.98
CA SER A 275 9.56 -38.63 -29.05
C SER A 275 10.64 -38.57 -30.13
N THR A 276 11.52 -39.58 -30.15
CA THR A 276 12.51 -39.73 -31.21
C THR A 276 11.89 -40.58 -32.30
N ILE A 277 11.40 -39.94 -33.37
CA ILE A 277 11.00 -40.61 -34.61
C ILE A 277 12.29 -41.05 -35.31
N SER A 278 12.41 -42.35 -35.56
CA SER A 278 13.52 -42.96 -36.29
C SER A 278 13.36 -42.72 -37.80
N SER A 279 14.36 -42.15 -38.45
CA SER A 279 14.67 -42.37 -39.86
C SER A 279 15.94 -43.20 -39.93
N GLY A 280 15.86 -44.39 -40.53
CA GLY A 280 16.91 -45.40 -40.50
C GLY A 280 18.14 -45.07 -41.32
N SER A 281 19.22 -45.81 -41.05
CA SER A 281 19.91 -46.69 -42.01
C SER A 281 21.20 -47.25 -41.38
N GLU A 282 21.47 -48.51 -41.70
CA GLU A 282 22.79 -49.18 -41.75
C GLU A 282 23.51 -49.67 -40.48
N ALA A 283 23.43 -51.01 -40.33
CA ALA A 283 24.54 -51.98 -40.23
C ALA A 283 25.62 -51.86 -39.14
N SER A 284 25.66 -52.83 -38.22
CA SER A 284 26.61 -53.97 -38.26
C SER A 284 26.62 -54.77 -36.95
N ALA A 285 27.06 -56.03 -37.07
CA ALA A 285 26.84 -57.14 -36.18
C ALA A 285 27.68 -57.15 -34.88
N SER A 286 27.17 -57.84 -33.86
CA SER A 286 27.91 -58.95 -33.21
C SER A 286 27.00 -59.81 -32.32
N GLN A 287 27.11 -61.12 -32.52
CA GLN A 287 26.39 -62.20 -31.85
C GLN A 287 26.88 -62.39 -30.40
N VAL A 288 26.05 -62.97 -29.51
CA VAL A 288 26.32 -64.24 -28.79
C VAL A 288 25.08 -64.74 -28.01
N ARG A 289 24.58 -65.91 -28.47
CA ARG A 289 23.96 -67.07 -27.80
C ARG A 289 22.91 -66.93 -26.67
N SER A 290 21.69 -67.26 -27.08
CA SER A 290 20.71 -68.22 -26.50
C SER A 290 21.19 -69.18 -25.40
N ARG A 291 20.41 -69.24 -24.30
CA ARG A 291 19.95 -70.51 -23.70
C ARG A 291 18.50 -70.38 -23.22
N ARG A 292 17.73 -71.44 -23.52
CA ARG A 292 16.27 -71.61 -23.45
C ARG A 292 15.89 -72.37 -22.19
N GLY A 293 14.78 -72.00 -21.54
CA GLY A 293 14.20 -72.78 -20.43
C GLY A 293 12.84 -72.28 -19.91
N SER A 294 11.76 -72.77 -20.54
CA SER A 294 10.47 -73.15 -19.95
C SER A 294 9.60 -72.13 -19.18
N ASN A 295 8.57 -71.64 -19.89
CA ASN A 295 7.14 -71.58 -19.52
C ASN A 295 6.71 -71.35 -18.05
N GLY A 296 6.11 -70.17 -17.82
CA GLY A 296 4.71 -70.10 -17.41
C GLY A 296 4.40 -69.95 -15.92
N GLN A 297 4.50 -68.73 -15.40
CA GLN A 297 3.55 -68.20 -14.39
C GLN A 297 3.58 -66.67 -14.48
N GLY A 298 2.42 -66.07 -14.76
CA GLY A 298 2.28 -64.63 -14.90
C GLY A 298 2.57 -63.92 -13.59
N SER A 299 3.73 -63.28 -13.50
CA SER A 299 4.01 -62.26 -12.50
C SER A 299 3.41 -60.94 -13.00
N ILE A 300 2.33 -60.51 -12.36
CA ILE A 300 1.93 -59.11 -12.37
C ILE A 300 3.09 -58.33 -11.75
N SER A 301 3.93 -57.72 -12.59
CA SER A 301 4.88 -56.71 -12.14
C SER A 301 4.08 -55.45 -11.81
N THR A 302 3.62 -55.34 -10.57
CA THR A 302 3.22 -54.06 -10.01
C THR A 302 4.46 -53.16 -10.02
N ASN A 303 4.55 -52.27 -11.01
CA ASN A 303 5.43 -51.13 -10.93
C ASN A 303 5.02 -50.33 -9.69
N HIS A 304 5.80 -50.45 -8.62
CA HIS A 304 5.72 -49.51 -7.51
C HIS A 304 6.13 -48.14 -8.03
N HIS A 305 5.17 -47.33 -8.47
CA HIS A 305 5.36 -45.89 -8.47
C HIS A 305 5.54 -45.48 -7.01
N SER A 306 6.78 -45.20 -6.62
CA SER A 306 7.05 -44.48 -5.37
C SER A 306 6.35 -43.13 -5.48
N LEU A 307 5.16 -43.01 -4.90
CA LEU A 307 4.46 -41.74 -4.70
C LEU A 307 5.28 -40.93 -3.69
N TYR A 308 6.34 -40.27 -4.15
CA TYR A 308 6.98 -39.23 -3.35
C TYR A 308 5.95 -38.12 -3.21
N LEU A 309 5.40 -37.96 -2.01
CA LEU A 309 4.41 -36.94 -1.71
C LEU A 309 5.09 -35.58 -1.88
N GLN A 310 5.00 -34.98 -3.06
CA GLN A 310 5.56 -33.67 -3.31
C GLN A 310 4.79 -32.68 -2.43
N PRO A 311 5.44 -31.99 -1.47
CA PRO A 311 4.75 -31.01 -0.67
C PRO A 311 4.14 -29.97 -1.61
N SER A 312 2.85 -29.70 -1.46
CA SER A 312 2.17 -28.69 -2.28
C SER A 312 2.90 -27.35 -2.17
N ARG A 313 2.95 -26.56 -3.26
CA ARG A 313 3.58 -25.22 -3.28
C ARG A 313 3.15 -24.37 -2.08
N SER A 314 1.87 -24.46 -1.70
CA SER A 314 1.33 -23.80 -0.51
C SER A 314 1.92 -24.32 0.81
N SER A 315 2.17 -25.63 0.93
CA SER A 315 2.80 -26.20 2.13
C SER A 315 4.28 -25.85 2.26
N ALA A 316 4.98 -25.65 1.13
CA ALA A 316 6.37 -25.18 1.11
C ALA A 316 6.48 -23.71 1.57
N ILE A 317 5.62 -22.83 1.03
CA ILE A 317 5.56 -21.41 1.41
C ILE A 317 5.26 -21.25 2.92
N ARG A 318 4.36 -22.07 3.47
CA ARG A 318 4.03 -22.08 4.91
C ARG A 318 5.17 -22.51 5.82
N ARG A 319 6.23 -23.13 5.29
CA ARG A 319 7.43 -23.53 6.03
C ARG A 319 8.55 -22.48 5.97
N GLN A 320 8.42 -21.48 5.10
CA GLN A 320 9.37 -20.38 5.01
C GLN A 320 9.26 -19.42 6.20
N LYS A 321 10.28 -18.57 6.37
CA LYS A 321 10.25 -17.48 7.35
C LYS A 321 9.07 -16.55 7.05
N SER A 322 8.47 -15.96 8.08
CA SER A 322 7.40 -14.98 7.88
C SER A 322 7.93 -13.75 7.17
N GLU A 323 7.17 -13.24 6.21
CA GLU A 323 7.50 -12.01 5.49
C GLU A 323 7.61 -10.79 6.42
N ASP A 324 8.39 -9.81 6.01
CA ASP A 324 8.62 -8.56 6.73
C ASP A 324 8.37 -7.30 5.89
N ILE A 325 8.73 -6.13 6.44
CA ILE A 325 8.53 -4.84 5.78
C ILE A 325 9.37 -4.70 4.50
N GLY A 326 10.51 -5.38 4.40
CA GLY A 326 11.33 -5.42 3.20
C GLY A 326 10.62 -6.14 2.07
N ASP A 327 9.93 -7.25 2.36
CA ASP A 327 9.11 -7.95 1.36
C ASP A 327 7.95 -7.06 0.86
N VAL A 328 7.37 -6.23 1.74
CA VAL A 328 6.37 -5.23 1.35
C VAL A 328 6.98 -4.17 0.43
N ILE A 329 8.18 -3.66 0.74
CA ILE A 329 8.87 -2.68 -0.10
C ILE A 329 9.19 -3.30 -1.46
N ASN A 330 9.71 -4.53 -1.51
CA ASN A 330 10.05 -5.21 -2.77
C ASN A 330 8.84 -5.42 -3.68
N GLU A 331 7.68 -5.72 -3.10
CA GLU A 331 6.45 -5.94 -3.88
C GLU A 331 5.80 -4.63 -4.35
N TYR A 332 5.80 -3.59 -3.51
CA TYR A 332 5.08 -2.35 -3.77
C TYR A 332 5.96 -1.21 -4.30
N SER A 333 7.29 -1.27 -4.22
CA SER A 333 8.13 -0.15 -4.62
C SER A 333 8.05 0.12 -6.13
N GLU A 334 7.76 1.36 -6.47
CA GLU A 334 7.86 1.91 -7.83
C GLU A 334 8.98 2.98 -7.87
N TYR A 335 9.95 2.87 -6.96
CA TYR A 335 10.99 3.87 -6.75
C TYR A 335 11.78 4.17 -8.01
N GLU A 336 12.18 3.16 -8.80
CA GLU A 336 12.94 3.36 -10.03
C GLU A 336 12.17 4.15 -11.09
N GLU A 337 10.89 3.85 -11.27
CA GLU A 337 10.05 4.59 -12.22
C GLU A 337 9.84 6.03 -11.78
N TRP A 338 9.59 6.22 -10.48
CA TRP A 338 9.44 7.55 -9.89
C TRP A 338 10.74 8.37 -9.95
N LYS A 339 11.88 7.79 -9.55
CA LYS A 339 13.22 8.38 -9.64
C LYS A 339 13.45 8.88 -11.05
N ASN A 340 13.34 8.00 -12.05
CA ASN A 340 13.55 8.37 -13.46
C ASN A 340 12.64 9.52 -13.93
N GLN A 341 11.38 9.58 -13.48
CA GLN A 341 10.48 10.68 -13.81
C GLN A 341 10.89 11.99 -13.13
N GLU A 342 11.33 11.94 -11.88
CA GLU A 342 11.67 13.12 -11.10
C GLU A 342 13.01 13.74 -11.55
N ILE A 343 14.03 12.94 -11.83
CA ILE A 343 15.31 13.39 -12.42
C ILE A 343 15.03 14.16 -13.73
N ARG A 344 14.13 13.64 -14.58
CA ARG A 344 13.72 14.33 -15.82
C ARG A 344 13.03 15.66 -15.54
N ARG A 345 12.18 15.76 -14.52
CA ARG A 345 11.53 17.02 -14.14
C ARG A 345 12.55 18.05 -13.67
N ILE A 346 13.47 17.65 -12.78
CA ILE A 346 14.53 18.52 -12.26
C ILE A 346 15.42 19.02 -13.40
N SER A 347 15.86 18.11 -14.28
CA SER A 347 16.68 18.43 -15.46
C SER A 347 15.96 19.41 -16.41
N SER A 348 14.64 19.27 -16.59
CA SER A 348 13.85 20.18 -17.41
C SER A 348 13.59 21.56 -16.80
N THR A 349 13.72 21.70 -15.47
CA THR A 349 13.55 22.98 -14.76
C THR A 349 14.88 23.69 -14.47
N GLY A 350 16.00 22.96 -14.54
CA GLY A 350 17.36 23.44 -14.27
C GLY A 350 18.12 24.05 -15.47
N SER A 351 17.53 24.22 -16.65
CA SER A 351 18.23 24.80 -17.81
C SER A 351 18.34 26.33 -17.75
N VAL A 352 19.05 26.85 -16.75
CA VAL A 352 19.74 28.15 -16.82
C VAL A 352 21.14 27.92 -16.25
N GLY A 353 22.08 27.63 -17.15
CA GLY A 353 23.51 27.65 -16.85
C GLY A 353 24.18 26.28 -16.76
N SER A 354 24.61 25.74 -17.90
CA SER A 354 26.00 25.32 -18.15
C SER A 354 26.10 24.69 -19.55
N THR A 355 27.08 25.15 -20.31
CA THR A 355 27.32 24.87 -21.73
C THR A 355 27.99 23.53 -21.99
N ASN A 356 27.65 22.96 -23.16
CA ASN A 356 28.38 21.99 -23.98
C ASN A 356 28.46 20.53 -23.51
N LEU A 357 27.51 19.70 -23.97
CA LEU A 357 27.83 18.40 -24.55
C LEU A 357 26.77 18.02 -25.61
N THR A 358 27.23 17.87 -26.85
CA THR A 358 26.39 17.58 -28.02
C THR A 358 26.03 16.10 -28.05
N LEU A 359 24.79 15.76 -27.70
CA LEU A 359 24.11 14.53 -28.13
C LEU A 359 22.88 14.94 -28.97
N PRO A 360 22.51 14.20 -30.03
CA PRO A 360 21.36 14.56 -30.85
C PRO A 360 20.09 14.12 -30.12
N ILE A 361 19.70 14.89 -29.11
CA ILE A 361 18.39 14.78 -28.49
C ILE A 361 17.41 15.44 -29.46
N SER A 362 16.50 14.65 -30.03
CA SER A 362 15.33 15.19 -30.73
C SER A 362 14.67 16.21 -29.81
N GLU A 363 14.72 17.49 -30.21
CA GLU A 363 14.17 18.60 -29.46
C GLU A 363 12.68 18.41 -29.20
N VAL A 364 12.31 17.83 -28.05
CA VAL A 364 10.97 18.01 -27.50
C VAL A 364 10.95 19.42 -26.94
N LYS A 365 10.48 20.38 -27.75
CA LYS A 365 10.21 21.75 -27.33
C LYS A 365 9.41 21.74 -26.01
N SER A 366 10.05 22.11 -24.91
CA SER A 366 9.34 22.38 -23.66
C SER A 366 8.59 23.71 -23.84
N GLU A 367 7.37 23.66 -24.36
CA GLU A 367 6.49 24.82 -24.34
C GLU A 367 6.29 25.26 -22.89
N LYS A 368 6.53 26.55 -22.61
CA LYS A 368 6.19 27.20 -21.34
C LYS A 368 4.67 27.09 -21.17
N ARG A 369 4.21 26.02 -20.52
CA ARG A 369 2.78 25.72 -20.35
C ARG A 369 2.08 26.84 -19.60
N THR A 370 1.10 27.46 -20.26
CA THR A 370 0.23 28.52 -19.76
C THR A 370 -0.47 28.08 -18.46
N LYS A 371 -0.80 29.01 -17.55
CA LYS A 371 -1.59 28.70 -16.33
C LYS A 371 -2.87 27.91 -16.64
N TRP A 372 -3.47 28.17 -17.79
CA TRP A 372 -4.60 27.42 -18.35
C TRP A 372 -4.28 25.97 -18.71
N ALA A 373 -3.11 25.67 -19.26
CA ALA A 373 -2.68 24.30 -19.54
C ALA A 373 -2.39 23.52 -18.25
N LYS A 374 -1.84 24.19 -17.24
CA LYS A 374 -1.67 23.60 -15.88
C LYS A 374 -3.01 23.35 -15.21
N PHE A 375 -3.94 24.32 -15.25
CA PHE A 375 -5.30 24.16 -14.74
C PHE A 375 -6.07 23.06 -15.48
N LYS A 376 -5.96 23.00 -16.81
CA LYS A 376 -6.58 21.95 -17.63
C LYS A 376 -5.99 20.57 -17.32
N MET A 377 -4.68 20.44 -17.13
CA MET A 377 -4.06 19.17 -16.70
C MET A 377 -4.53 18.77 -15.30
N MET A 378 -4.55 19.71 -14.35
CA MET A 378 -5.08 19.46 -13.00
C MET A 378 -6.56 19.07 -13.04
N LEU A 379 -7.36 19.68 -13.91
CA LEU A 379 -8.77 19.33 -14.12
C LEU A 379 -8.93 17.94 -14.74
N ILE A 380 -8.06 17.57 -15.69
CA ILE A 380 -8.08 16.24 -16.33
C ILE A 380 -7.61 15.16 -15.34
N GLU A 381 -6.58 15.41 -14.54
CA GLU A 381 -6.12 14.51 -13.48
C GLU A 381 -7.20 14.33 -12.41
N THR A 382 -7.78 15.42 -11.91
CA THR A 382 -8.91 15.35 -10.96
C THR A 382 -10.11 14.59 -11.54
N LEU A 383 -10.48 14.81 -12.80
CA LEU A 383 -11.54 14.05 -13.48
C LEU A 383 -11.21 12.56 -13.63
N LYS A 384 -9.94 12.22 -13.85
CA LYS A 384 -9.48 10.82 -13.89
C LYS A 384 -9.55 10.17 -12.50
N ASP A 385 -9.29 10.93 -11.45
CA ASP A 385 -9.43 10.45 -10.06
C ASP A 385 -10.91 10.33 -9.65
N PHE A 386 -11.81 11.13 -10.22
CA PHE A 386 -13.25 10.92 -10.10
C PHE A 386 -13.72 9.62 -10.75
N ALA A 387 -12.97 9.08 -11.71
CA ALA A 387 -13.23 7.77 -12.31
C ALA A 387 -12.77 6.59 -11.43
N ALA A 388 -12.19 6.84 -10.24
CA ALA A 388 -11.88 5.79 -9.29
C ALA A 388 -13.16 5.01 -8.90
N PRO A 389 -13.13 3.67 -8.82
CA PRO A 389 -14.32 2.84 -8.62
C PRO A 389 -15.18 3.25 -7.42
N ASN A 390 -14.55 3.60 -6.30
CA ASN A 390 -15.25 4.04 -5.08
C ASN A 390 -15.94 5.38 -5.23
N SER A 391 -15.28 6.34 -5.89
CA SER A 391 -15.82 7.68 -6.17
C SER A 391 -17.01 7.60 -7.12
N VAL A 392 -16.88 6.82 -8.20
CA VAL A 392 -17.98 6.60 -9.16
C VAL A 392 -19.16 5.93 -8.47
N SER A 393 -18.92 4.86 -7.70
CA SER A 393 -19.98 4.17 -6.97
C SER A 393 -20.71 5.12 -6.01
N LEU A 394 -19.98 5.96 -5.26
CA LEU A 394 -20.61 6.96 -4.39
C LEU A 394 -21.45 7.97 -5.19
N ILE A 395 -20.91 8.54 -6.25
CA ILE A 395 -21.63 9.57 -7.03
C ILE A 395 -22.91 8.98 -7.64
N VAL A 396 -22.81 7.79 -8.23
CA VAL A 396 -23.96 7.07 -8.81
C VAL A 396 -24.98 6.72 -7.71
N SER A 397 -24.52 6.19 -6.57
CA SER A 397 -25.42 5.81 -5.46
C SER A 397 -26.11 7.02 -4.83
N ILE A 398 -25.41 8.16 -4.66
CA ILE A 398 -26.03 9.40 -4.20
C ILE A 398 -27.03 9.91 -5.23
N ALA A 399 -26.70 9.92 -6.53
CA ALA A 399 -27.61 10.36 -7.59
C ALA A 399 -28.90 9.52 -7.61
N ILE A 400 -28.79 8.20 -7.44
CA ILE A 400 -29.94 7.29 -7.32
C ILE A 400 -30.70 7.56 -6.01
N ALA A 401 -30.01 7.67 -4.86
CA ALA A 401 -30.64 7.87 -3.56
C ALA A 401 -31.41 9.19 -3.45
N MET A 402 -30.91 10.25 -4.10
CA MET A 402 -31.54 11.57 -4.12
C MET A 402 -32.70 11.69 -5.10
N SER A 403 -32.83 10.77 -6.06
CA SER A 403 -33.91 10.73 -7.06
C SER A 403 -34.93 9.66 -6.70
N PRO A 404 -36.11 10.02 -6.14
CA PRO A 404 -37.15 9.05 -5.77
C PRO A 404 -37.55 8.05 -6.88
N PRO A 405 -37.73 8.44 -8.16
CA PRO A 405 -38.09 7.48 -9.21
C PRO A 405 -36.94 6.51 -9.54
N LEU A 406 -35.69 6.95 -9.52
CA LEU A 406 -34.54 6.06 -9.75
C LEU A 406 -34.36 5.10 -8.58
N LYS A 407 -34.48 5.59 -7.34
CA LYS A 407 -34.39 4.75 -6.14
C LYS A 407 -35.45 3.64 -6.13
N ALA A 408 -36.67 3.93 -6.60
CA ALA A 408 -37.77 2.97 -6.64
C ALA A 408 -37.51 1.74 -7.53
N LEU A 409 -36.54 1.80 -8.45
CA LEU A 409 -36.10 0.64 -9.22
C LEU A 409 -35.32 -0.37 -8.37
N PHE A 410 -34.60 0.08 -7.35
CA PHE A 410 -33.68 -0.73 -6.56
C PHE A 410 -34.27 -1.13 -5.21
N VAL A 411 -34.99 -0.21 -4.56
CA VAL A 411 -35.49 -0.38 -3.19
C VAL A 411 -36.92 0.15 -3.10
N PRO A 412 -37.81 -0.49 -2.31
CA PRO A 412 -39.18 0.01 -2.13
C PRO A 412 -39.17 1.44 -1.61
N ASN A 413 -39.92 2.32 -2.27
CA ASN A 413 -40.00 3.74 -1.95
C ASN A 413 -41.45 4.24 -2.11
N ASN A 414 -41.72 5.47 -1.68
CA ASN A 414 -43.05 6.09 -1.79
C ASN A 414 -43.47 6.39 -3.25
N PHE A 415 -42.57 6.25 -4.21
CA PHE A 415 -42.86 6.44 -5.63
C PHE A 415 -43.34 5.13 -6.24
N TYR A 416 -44.46 5.16 -6.96
CA TYR A 416 -45.02 3.97 -7.59
C TYR A 416 -44.13 3.48 -8.74
N MET A 417 -43.68 2.23 -8.65
CA MET A 417 -42.92 1.51 -9.66
C MET A 417 -43.54 0.12 -9.79
N PRO A 418 -43.83 -0.39 -11.00
CA PRO A 418 -44.32 -1.76 -11.14
C PRO A 418 -43.27 -2.73 -10.62
N ASN A 419 -43.69 -3.62 -9.71
CA ASN A 419 -42.82 -4.67 -9.20
C ASN A 419 -42.53 -5.71 -10.29
N ALA A 420 -41.39 -6.38 -10.16
CA ALA A 420 -41.05 -7.57 -10.92
C ALA A 420 -41.96 -8.75 -10.52
N PRO A 421 -41.94 -9.88 -11.27
CA PRO A 421 -42.79 -11.04 -11.01
C PRO A 421 -42.64 -11.68 -9.61
N ASP A 422 -41.55 -11.37 -8.91
CA ASP A 422 -41.23 -11.79 -7.55
C ASP A 422 -41.78 -10.82 -6.47
N SER A 423 -42.59 -9.83 -6.87
CA SER A 423 -43.12 -8.76 -6.01
C SER A 423 -42.06 -7.81 -5.43
N GLN A 424 -40.85 -7.77 -6.00
CA GLN A 424 -39.77 -6.85 -5.60
C GLN A 424 -39.55 -5.72 -6.63
N PRO A 425 -38.80 -4.66 -6.28
CA PRO A 425 -38.35 -3.66 -7.25
C PRO A 425 -37.60 -4.30 -8.44
N PRO A 426 -37.75 -3.79 -9.69
CA PRO A 426 -37.18 -4.42 -10.88
C PRO A 426 -35.67 -4.71 -10.85
N LEU A 427 -34.89 -3.90 -10.12
CA LEU A 427 -33.44 -4.00 -10.00
C LEU A 427 -33.00 -4.43 -8.58
N SER A 428 -33.88 -5.04 -7.78
CA SER A 428 -33.54 -5.52 -6.42
C SER A 428 -32.38 -6.52 -6.43
N PHE A 429 -32.26 -7.35 -7.47
CA PHE A 429 -31.15 -8.31 -7.60
C PHE A 429 -29.77 -7.63 -7.61
N ILE A 430 -29.65 -6.37 -8.06
CA ILE A 430 -28.40 -5.60 -7.99
C ILE A 430 -28.06 -5.27 -6.54
N MET A 431 -29.08 -4.94 -5.74
CA MET A 431 -28.92 -4.70 -4.30
C MET A 431 -28.53 -5.98 -3.56
N ASP A 432 -29.11 -7.13 -3.95
CA ASP A 432 -28.75 -8.43 -3.38
C ASP A 432 -27.29 -8.79 -3.68
N ILE A 433 -26.83 -8.61 -4.92
CA ILE A 433 -25.42 -8.82 -5.28
C ILE A 433 -24.53 -7.85 -4.51
N ALA A 434 -24.88 -6.56 -4.50
CA ALA A 434 -24.07 -5.52 -3.86
C ALA A 434 -23.96 -5.72 -2.34
N SER A 435 -25.05 -6.12 -1.67
CA SER A 435 -25.04 -6.42 -0.25
C SER A 435 -24.23 -7.68 0.08
N TYR A 436 -24.40 -8.75 -0.71
CA TYR A 436 -23.71 -10.03 -0.49
C TYR A 436 -22.20 -9.90 -0.72
N VAL A 437 -21.79 -9.28 -1.83
CA VAL A 437 -20.37 -9.01 -2.11
C VAL A 437 -19.82 -8.01 -1.11
N GLY A 438 -20.51 -6.89 -0.88
CA GLY A 438 -20.07 -5.82 0.01
C GLY A 438 -19.85 -6.27 1.45
N ALA A 439 -20.59 -7.27 1.95
CA ALA A 439 -20.43 -7.83 3.29
C ALA A 439 -19.02 -8.38 3.56
N ALA A 440 -18.27 -8.78 2.52
CA ALA A 440 -16.89 -9.24 2.65
C ALA A 440 -15.87 -8.11 2.90
N SER A 441 -16.21 -6.85 2.58
CA SER A 441 -15.28 -5.73 2.64
C SER A 441 -14.71 -5.51 4.05
N VAL A 442 -15.57 -5.53 5.07
CA VAL A 442 -15.16 -5.21 6.45
C VAL A 442 -14.28 -6.30 7.06
N PRO A 443 -14.64 -7.61 7.00
CA PRO A 443 -13.76 -8.67 7.48
C PRO A 443 -12.42 -8.73 6.74
N LEU A 444 -12.42 -8.59 5.41
CA LEU A 444 -11.19 -8.63 4.63
C LEU A 444 -10.29 -7.42 4.94
N GLY A 445 -10.85 -6.22 5.07
CA GLY A 445 -10.11 -5.02 5.47
C GLY A 445 -9.42 -5.18 6.83
N LEU A 446 -10.13 -5.72 7.83
CA LEU A 446 -9.55 -6.00 9.15
C LEU A 446 -8.49 -7.13 9.14
N LEU A 447 -8.64 -8.14 8.29
CA LEU A 447 -7.62 -9.19 8.10
C LEU A 447 -6.36 -8.61 7.46
N LEU A 448 -6.51 -7.77 6.42
CA LEU A 448 -5.40 -7.07 5.79
C LEU A 448 -4.70 -6.13 6.77
N LEU A 449 -5.46 -5.38 7.57
CA LEU A 449 -4.94 -4.55 8.66
C LEU A 449 -4.05 -5.36 9.62
N GLY A 450 -4.50 -6.54 10.04
CA GLY A 450 -3.71 -7.45 10.87
C GLY A 450 -2.46 -7.98 10.18
N ALA A 451 -2.56 -8.32 8.90
CA ALA A 451 -1.43 -8.74 8.09
C ALA A 451 -0.37 -7.63 7.96
N THR A 452 -0.78 -6.38 7.68
CA THR A 452 0.12 -5.22 7.62
C THR A 452 0.85 -5.03 8.95
N ILE A 453 0.12 -5.06 10.08
CA ILE A 453 0.72 -4.92 11.42
C ILE A 453 1.74 -6.04 11.69
N SER A 454 1.52 -7.25 11.18
CA SER A 454 2.43 -8.38 11.39
C SER A 454 3.80 -8.22 10.73
N ARG A 455 3.87 -7.44 9.65
CA ARG A 455 5.09 -7.17 8.89
C ARG A 455 5.80 -5.91 9.35
N LEU A 456 5.14 -5.05 10.14
CA LEU A 456 5.78 -3.87 10.73
C LEU A 456 6.95 -4.31 11.62
N GLN A 457 8.14 -3.87 11.25
CA GLN A 457 9.37 -4.03 12.02
C GLN A 457 10.01 -2.66 12.19
N VAL A 458 10.77 -2.52 13.28
CA VAL A 458 11.54 -1.30 13.56
C VAL A 458 13.00 -1.71 13.56
N LYS A 459 13.71 -1.45 12.46
CA LYS A 459 15.14 -1.81 12.35
C LYS A 459 16.00 -0.76 13.04
N LYS A 460 15.77 0.52 12.76
CA LYS A 460 16.52 1.64 13.33
C LYS A 460 15.56 2.72 13.81
N MET A 461 15.60 3.03 15.10
CA MET A 461 14.86 4.18 15.64
C MET A 461 15.79 5.40 15.66
N PRO A 462 15.43 6.52 15.01
CA PRO A 462 16.19 7.76 15.14
C PRO A 462 16.21 8.21 16.61
N LYS A 463 17.38 8.65 17.10
CA LYS A 463 17.54 9.05 18.51
C LYS A 463 16.52 10.14 18.87
N GLY A 464 15.65 9.85 19.84
CA GLY A 464 14.61 10.78 20.31
C GLY A 464 13.28 10.73 19.56
N PHE A 465 13.13 9.91 18.50
CA PHE A 465 11.90 9.81 17.72
C PHE A 465 10.70 9.28 18.54
N TRP A 466 10.95 8.49 19.59
CA TRP A 466 9.90 8.04 20.50
C TRP A 466 9.05 9.20 21.07
N LYS A 467 9.64 10.39 21.25
CA LYS A 467 8.90 11.60 21.66
C LYS A 467 7.89 12.03 20.60
N THR A 468 8.29 12.01 19.33
CA THR A 468 7.41 12.27 18.18
C THR A 468 6.30 11.25 18.11
N ALA A 469 6.61 9.96 18.23
CA ALA A 469 5.60 8.89 18.19
C ALA A 469 4.55 9.05 19.30
N VAL A 470 4.98 9.34 20.53
CA VAL A 470 4.07 9.62 21.64
C VAL A 470 3.25 10.88 21.40
N ALA A 471 3.87 11.99 20.99
CA ALA A 471 3.17 13.25 20.73
C ALA A 471 2.11 13.11 19.62
N VAL A 472 2.47 12.45 18.52
CA VAL A 472 1.53 12.15 17.43
C VAL A 472 0.38 11.30 17.95
N THR A 473 0.66 10.27 18.74
CA THR A 473 -0.40 9.39 19.28
C THR A 473 -1.33 10.15 20.23
N VAL A 474 -0.79 10.98 21.13
CA VAL A 474 -1.58 11.83 22.03
C VAL A 474 -2.40 12.85 21.23
N SER A 475 -1.79 13.51 20.25
CA SER A 475 -2.49 14.47 19.41
C SER A 475 -3.63 13.82 18.64
N ARG A 476 -3.44 12.58 18.17
CA ARG A 476 -4.39 11.87 17.32
C ARG A 476 -5.51 11.17 18.08
N LEU A 477 -5.19 10.49 19.17
CA LEU A 477 -6.13 9.64 19.90
C LEU A 477 -6.67 10.27 21.18
N ILE A 478 -6.21 11.48 21.54
CA ILE A 478 -6.69 12.21 22.73
C ILE A 478 -7.11 13.63 22.34
N ILE A 479 -6.19 14.46 21.83
CA ILE A 479 -6.47 15.88 21.56
C ILE A 479 -7.50 16.04 20.43
N LEU A 480 -7.30 15.36 19.30
CA LEU A 480 -8.19 15.44 18.14
C LEU A 480 -9.63 14.98 18.48
N PRO A 481 -9.87 13.86 19.19
CA PRO A 481 -11.20 13.49 19.67
C PRO A 481 -11.84 14.53 20.60
N ILE A 482 -11.07 15.14 21.50
CA ILE A 482 -11.58 16.20 22.40
C ILE A 482 -12.05 17.41 21.57
N ILE A 483 -11.27 17.81 20.57
CA ILE A 483 -11.66 18.88 19.64
C ILE A 483 -12.90 18.45 18.85
N GLY A 484 -12.96 17.22 18.36
CA GLY A 484 -14.11 16.66 17.65
C GLY A 484 -15.40 16.68 18.48
N VAL A 485 -15.33 16.27 19.74
CA VAL A 485 -16.45 16.37 20.70
C VAL A 485 -16.89 17.82 20.88
N GLY A 486 -15.93 18.76 21.02
CA GLY A 486 -16.22 20.19 21.12
C GLY A 486 -16.93 20.74 19.89
N LEU A 487 -16.39 20.47 18.70
CA LEU A 487 -16.95 20.92 17.42
C LEU A 487 -18.34 20.36 17.15
N THR A 488 -18.52 19.05 17.30
CA THR A 488 -19.82 18.40 17.12
C THR A 488 -20.84 18.86 18.17
N THR A 489 -20.40 19.19 19.39
CA THR A 489 -21.28 19.83 20.39
C THR A 489 -21.67 21.25 19.96
N GLY A 490 -20.75 22.00 19.36
CA GLY A 490 -21.04 23.31 18.74
C GLY A 490 -22.08 23.20 17.63
N PHE A 491 -21.90 22.26 16.69
CA PHE A 491 -22.86 22.00 15.60
C PHE A 491 -24.23 21.54 16.12
N TYR A 492 -24.25 20.72 17.17
CA TYR A 492 -25.48 20.34 17.84
C TYR A 492 -26.22 21.56 18.43
N LYS A 493 -25.52 22.41 19.20
CA LYS A 493 -26.10 23.64 19.77
C LYS A 493 -26.53 24.63 18.69
N GLY A 494 -25.85 24.64 17.55
CA GLY A 494 -26.21 25.42 16.37
C GLY A 494 -27.39 24.84 15.56
N GLY A 495 -27.93 23.68 15.94
CA GLY A 495 -29.06 23.04 15.26
C GLY A 495 -28.72 22.33 13.95
N TRP A 496 -27.44 22.06 13.68
CA TRP A 496 -27.01 21.47 12.40
C TRP A 496 -27.48 20.02 12.25
N TYR A 497 -27.44 19.23 13.32
CA TYR A 497 -27.80 17.81 13.28
C TYR A 497 -29.31 17.54 13.35
N GLY A 498 -30.14 18.55 13.63
CA GLY A 498 -31.56 18.36 13.90
C GLY A 498 -31.79 17.31 15.00
N ASP A 499 -32.71 16.39 14.75
CA ASP A 499 -33.05 15.28 15.66
C ASP A 499 -32.19 14.02 15.45
N ASP A 500 -31.33 14.00 14.43
CA ASP A 500 -30.54 12.82 14.07
C ASP A 500 -29.26 12.72 14.93
N LYS A 501 -29.41 12.02 16.06
CA LYS A 501 -28.31 11.73 16.99
C LYS A 501 -27.19 10.88 16.37
N LEU A 502 -27.50 10.11 15.32
CA LEU A 502 -26.55 9.19 14.69
C LEU A 502 -25.48 9.93 13.90
N ILE A 503 -25.83 10.99 13.17
CA ILE A 503 -24.83 11.80 12.45
C ILE A 503 -23.80 12.36 13.43
N ARG A 504 -24.25 12.85 14.59
CA ARG A 504 -23.37 13.34 15.65
C ARG A 504 -22.48 12.23 16.20
N PHE A 505 -23.05 11.04 16.42
CA PHE A 505 -22.29 9.88 16.88
C PHE A 505 -21.18 9.50 15.89
N VAL A 506 -21.52 9.30 14.62
CA VAL A 506 -20.56 8.96 13.55
C VAL A 506 -19.51 10.05 13.42
N SER A 507 -19.91 11.32 13.42
CA SER A 507 -18.97 12.45 13.37
C SER A 507 -17.96 12.39 14.50
N VAL A 508 -18.36 12.12 15.75
CA VAL A 508 -17.40 12.00 16.86
C VAL A 508 -16.52 10.75 16.73
N LEU A 509 -17.09 9.63 16.27
CA LEU A 509 -16.37 8.39 16.07
C LEU A 509 -15.18 8.57 15.11
N GLU A 510 -15.38 9.31 14.00
CA GLU A 510 -14.33 9.58 12.99
C GLU A 510 -13.13 10.36 13.56
N PHE A 511 -13.34 11.29 14.49
CA PHE A 511 -12.24 11.99 15.17
C PHE A 511 -11.45 11.07 16.13
N GLY A 512 -12.03 9.92 16.49
CA GLY A 512 -11.47 8.90 17.38
C GLY A 512 -10.52 7.90 16.73
N LEU A 513 -10.35 7.94 15.42
CA LEU A 513 -9.71 6.88 14.65
C LEU A 513 -8.18 7.06 14.54
N PRO A 514 -7.42 5.96 14.53
CA PRO A 514 -5.98 6.00 14.31
C PRO A 514 -5.69 6.40 12.85
N SER A 515 -4.41 6.57 12.52
CA SER A 515 -3.99 6.79 11.15
C SER A 515 -4.23 5.56 10.27
N ALA A 516 -4.48 5.80 8.98
CA ALA A 516 -4.71 4.75 8.00
C ALA A 516 -3.46 3.89 7.81
N THR A 517 -3.63 2.56 7.76
CA THR A 517 -2.53 1.64 7.41
C THR A 517 -2.17 1.67 5.93
N ALA A 518 -3.03 2.24 5.08
CA ALA A 518 -2.71 2.51 3.68
C ALA A 518 -1.43 3.36 3.51
N LEU A 519 -1.08 4.17 4.52
CA LEU A 519 0.17 4.93 4.56
C LEU A 519 1.43 4.07 4.44
N VAL A 520 1.37 2.80 4.87
CA VAL A 520 2.49 1.85 4.74
C VAL A 520 2.78 1.58 3.27
N TYR A 521 1.74 1.33 2.47
CA TYR A 521 1.88 1.12 1.03
C TYR A 521 2.30 2.41 0.32
N PHE A 522 1.74 3.56 0.71
CA PHE A 522 2.16 4.84 0.14
C PHE A 522 3.62 5.18 0.41
N THR A 523 4.13 4.81 1.57
CA THR A 523 5.55 5.01 1.89
C THR A 523 6.41 3.97 1.19
N ALA A 524 5.95 2.72 1.08
CA ALA A 524 6.63 1.65 0.33
C ALA A 524 6.80 1.99 -1.15
N PHE A 525 5.80 2.60 -1.81
CA PHE A 525 5.88 3.00 -3.23
C PHE A 525 7.11 3.87 -3.55
N TYR A 526 7.48 4.77 -2.63
CA TYR A 526 8.60 5.70 -2.80
C TYR A 526 9.91 5.21 -2.14
N THR A 527 9.89 4.07 -1.46
CA THR A 527 11.08 3.56 -0.75
C THR A 527 11.94 2.75 -1.70
N ASP A 528 13.23 3.06 -1.77
CA ASP A 528 14.21 2.25 -2.52
C ASP A 528 14.33 0.85 -1.89
N PRO A 529 14.06 -0.24 -2.65
CA PRO A 529 14.21 -1.61 -2.17
C PRO A 529 15.67 -2.01 -1.91
N ASN A 530 16.64 -1.36 -2.56
CA ASN A 530 18.06 -1.72 -2.47
C ASN A 530 18.77 -1.02 -1.29
N SER A 531 18.16 0.02 -0.72
CA SER A 531 18.72 0.75 0.42
C SER A 531 18.56 -0.03 1.73
N ASP A 532 19.63 -0.12 2.52
CA ASP A 532 19.61 -0.73 3.86
C ASP A 532 18.99 0.22 4.94
N ASP A 533 18.67 1.48 4.60
CA ASP A 533 18.17 2.50 5.54
C ASP A 533 16.75 3.00 5.19
N HIS A 534 15.72 2.37 5.75
CA HIS A 534 14.32 2.76 5.54
C HIS A 534 13.75 3.61 6.69
N LEU A 535 14.37 4.77 6.93
CA LEU A 535 14.00 5.66 8.05
C LEU A 535 12.50 6.02 8.07
N GLN A 536 11.92 6.34 6.91
CA GLN A 536 10.53 6.78 6.75
C GLN A 536 9.56 5.65 7.13
N MET A 537 9.86 4.42 6.70
CA MET A 537 9.08 3.22 7.02
C MET A 537 9.16 2.87 8.51
N ASP A 538 10.36 2.91 9.09
CA ASP A 538 10.57 2.67 10.53
C ASP A 538 9.81 3.71 11.38
N CYS A 539 9.85 4.99 11.00
CA CYS A 539 9.12 6.06 11.69
C CYS A 539 7.61 5.85 11.65
N LEU A 540 7.06 5.52 10.47
CA LEU A 540 5.65 5.23 10.29
C LEU A 540 5.22 3.99 11.09
N ALA A 541 6.02 2.91 11.05
CA ALA A 541 5.76 1.67 11.77
C ALA A 541 5.62 1.92 13.28
N VAL A 542 6.55 2.68 13.88
CA VAL A 542 6.49 3.04 15.31
C VAL A 542 5.21 3.81 15.63
N CYS A 543 4.83 4.80 14.81
CA CYS A 543 3.60 5.55 15.03
C CYS A 543 2.35 4.68 14.97
N LEU A 544 2.24 3.79 13.98
CA LEU A 544 1.11 2.88 13.86
C LEU A 544 1.06 1.90 15.03
N ILE A 545 2.17 1.30 15.43
CA ILE A 545 2.21 0.38 16.59
C ILE A 545 1.69 1.07 17.85
N PHE A 546 2.13 2.31 18.14
CA PHE A 546 1.67 3.06 19.30
C PHE A 546 0.18 3.39 19.23
N GLN A 547 -0.30 3.87 18.07
CA GLN A 547 -1.70 4.24 17.89
C GLN A 547 -2.63 3.02 18.03
N TYR A 548 -2.33 1.92 17.35
CA TYR A 548 -3.16 0.72 17.40
C TYR A 548 -3.04 -0.02 18.75
N ALA A 549 -1.97 0.17 19.52
CA ALA A 549 -1.92 -0.32 20.91
C ALA A 549 -2.83 0.51 21.85
N ILE A 550 -2.81 1.84 21.71
CA ILE A 550 -3.56 2.75 22.58
C ILE A 550 -5.05 2.82 22.22
N LEU A 551 -5.41 2.58 20.96
CA LEU A 551 -6.78 2.62 20.45
C LEU A 551 -7.75 1.72 21.23
N PHE A 552 -7.26 0.56 21.71
CA PHE A 552 -8.04 -0.38 22.52
C PHE A 552 -8.66 0.27 23.76
N ILE A 553 -8.03 1.32 24.30
CA ILE A 553 -8.47 2.05 25.49
C ILE A 553 -9.20 3.34 25.09
N THR A 554 -8.64 4.11 24.16
CA THR A 554 -9.15 5.46 23.85
C THR A 554 -10.49 5.44 23.13
N LEU A 555 -10.70 4.51 22.20
CA LEU A 555 -11.94 4.45 21.43
C LEU A 555 -13.17 4.06 22.28
N PRO A 556 -13.14 3.02 23.12
CA PRO A 556 -14.28 2.72 23.99
C PRO A 556 -14.53 3.82 25.04
N PHE A 557 -13.49 4.51 25.51
CA PHE A 557 -13.67 5.68 26.38
C PHE A 557 -14.41 6.82 25.65
N LEU A 558 -13.95 7.18 24.44
CA LEU A 558 -14.58 8.20 23.61
C LEU A 558 -16.05 7.86 23.32
N VAL A 559 -16.34 6.61 22.95
CA VAL A 559 -17.69 6.17 22.64
C VAL A 559 -18.57 6.17 23.89
N THR A 560 -18.07 5.70 25.03
CA THR A 560 -18.80 5.76 26.31
C THR A 560 -19.15 7.21 26.67
N PHE A 561 -18.17 8.11 26.57
CA PHE A 561 -18.37 9.53 26.82
C PHE A 561 -19.43 10.11 25.86
N THR A 562 -19.34 9.78 24.57
CA THR A 562 -20.27 10.30 23.55
C THR A 562 -21.70 9.81 23.79
N LEU A 563 -21.87 8.53 24.07
CA LEU A 563 -23.19 7.95 24.34
C LEU A 563 -23.81 8.57 25.59
N LYS A 564 -23.06 8.65 26.70
CA LYS A 564 -23.58 9.13 27.98
C LYS A 564 -23.76 10.66 28.01
N VAL A 565 -22.72 11.40 27.64
CA VAL A 565 -22.66 12.86 27.82
C VAL A 565 -23.17 13.59 26.60
N SER A 566 -22.74 13.20 25.40
CA SER A 566 -23.11 13.92 24.18
C SER A 566 -24.54 13.61 23.73
N LEU A 567 -24.97 12.34 23.81
CA LEU A 567 -26.26 11.88 23.27
C LEU A 567 -27.35 11.67 24.35
N GLY A 568 -26.94 11.63 25.63
CA GLY A 568 -27.83 11.55 26.78
C GLY A 568 -28.50 10.18 26.96
N PHE A 569 -27.81 9.08 26.61
CA PHE A 569 -28.30 7.71 26.83
C PHE A 569 -28.30 7.31 28.31
#